data_AF-A0A0Q1AY00-F1
#
_entry.id   AF-A0A0Q1AY00-F1
#
_cell.length_a   1.000
_cell.length_b   1.000
_cell.length_c   1.000
_cell.angle_alpha   90.00
_cell.angle_beta   90.00
_cell.angle_gamma   90.00
#
_symmetry.space_group_name_H-M   'P 1'
#
loop_
_entity.id
_entity.type
_entity.pdbx_description
1 polymer ?
#
loop_
_entity_poly.entity_id
_entity_poly.type
_entity_poly.pdbx_seq_one_letter_code
_entity_poly.pdbx_strand_id
1 'polypeptide(L)'
;MRPISPDEMRAIDTNCTYFGLLPLQLMENAGSALAQEAKKRTRGKKIAVVAGRGNNGGDAFVAARHLADFEVTVFLLGRSRDISTDEARRNWEILERLGLDLREVRNSRDLESLSQYDLILDAIFGTGIRGAVGSLEAEAIDAINSSRKSVVSVDVPSGLGTDKVVDPEVTVTFHRPKEGIPGEVVVAGIGIPPSAEFLAGPGDLSLVTRRAAGSHKGQNGRVLVIGGGPYSGAPALSAMAALRAGADLVTVAAPASVSDTIAGFSPNLIVRGLSEEHLSPDDLPALRDLVPRHDVVVVGMGLGRHPETQEALAKIIPECGRVVMDADALLPGIPLKGIITPHESEFRRVSTIKVPPGRVQNETLMSFARDMNLTILLKGKVDLITDGQIVRGNATGNAGMTVGGTGDVL
;
A
#
# COMPACT_ATOMS: atom_id res chain seq x y z
N MET A 1 -7.92 12.95 -10.28
CA MET A 1 -7.71 11.91 -9.24
C MET A 1 -6.25 11.49 -9.29
N ARG A 2 -5.61 11.21 -8.13
CA ARG A 2 -4.24 10.65 -8.13
C ARG A 2 -4.28 9.23 -8.75
N PRO A 3 -3.41 8.90 -9.70
CA PRO A 3 -3.29 7.54 -10.22
C PRO A 3 -2.97 6.52 -9.12
N ILE A 4 -3.37 5.27 -9.33
CA ILE A 4 -3.07 4.17 -8.42
C ILE A 4 -2.07 3.21 -9.05
N SER A 5 -1.09 2.76 -8.26
CA SER A 5 -0.15 1.73 -8.69
C SER A 5 -0.76 0.32 -8.58
N PRO A 6 -0.23 -0.67 -9.30
CA PRO A 6 -0.69 -2.06 -9.21
C PRO A 6 -0.54 -2.64 -7.79
N ASP A 7 0.52 -2.26 -7.07
CA ASP A 7 0.76 -2.68 -5.69
C ASP A 7 -0.29 -2.09 -4.74
N GLU A 8 -0.56 -0.79 -4.83
CA GLU A 8 -1.61 -0.14 -4.05
C GLU A 8 -2.99 -0.75 -4.33
N MET A 9 -3.32 -1.04 -5.60
CA MET A 9 -4.60 -1.66 -5.94
C MET A 9 -4.75 -3.05 -5.32
N ARG A 10 -3.70 -3.89 -5.37
CA ARG A 10 -3.69 -5.21 -4.71
C ARG A 10 -3.83 -5.12 -3.20
N ALA A 11 -3.20 -4.11 -2.58
CA ALA A 11 -3.35 -3.85 -1.15
C ALA A 11 -4.81 -3.50 -0.81
N ILE A 12 -5.45 -2.65 -1.61
CA ILE A 12 -6.87 -2.29 -1.44
C ILE A 12 -7.78 -3.50 -1.63
N ASP A 13 -7.57 -4.35 -2.65
CA ASP A 13 -8.37 -5.57 -2.85
C ASP A 13 -8.28 -6.53 -1.66
N THR A 14 -7.07 -6.66 -1.09
CA THR A 14 -6.84 -7.45 0.13
C THR A 14 -7.57 -6.85 1.33
N ASN A 15 -7.54 -5.53 1.47
CA ASN A 15 -8.27 -4.82 2.53
C ASN A 15 -9.79 -4.95 2.36
N CYS A 16 -10.31 -4.84 1.14
CA CYS A 16 -11.72 -5.09 0.83
C CYS A 16 -12.15 -6.47 1.29
N THR A 17 -11.35 -7.50 0.96
CA THR A 17 -11.61 -8.88 1.40
C THR A 17 -11.60 -9.00 2.93
N TYR A 18 -10.64 -8.34 3.60
CA TYR A 18 -10.57 -8.29 5.06
C TYR A 18 -11.83 -7.66 5.69
N PHE A 19 -12.41 -6.66 5.04
CA PHE A 19 -13.67 -6.03 5.45
C PHE A 19 -14.93 -6.78 4.97
N GLY A 20 -14.79 -7.94 4.33
CA GLY A 20 -15.89 -8.80 3.90
C GLY A 20 -16.46 -8.49 2.51
N LEU A 21 -15.82 -7.59 1.74
CA LEU A 21 -16.16 -7.34 0.34
C LEU A 21 -15.39 -8.32 -0.54
N LEU A 22 -16.10 -9.29 -1.11
CA LEU A 22 -15.48 -10.39 -1.85
C LEU A 22 -15.02 -9.95 -3.24
N PRO A 23 -13.91 -10.50 -3.76
CA PRO A 23 -13.43 -10.19 -5.11
C PRO A 23 -14.48 -10.42 -6.21
N LEU A 24 -15.32 -11.45 -6.05
CA LEU A 24 -16.43 -11.73 -6.98
C LEU A 24 -17.43 -10.57 -7.08
N GLN A 25 -17.69 -9.83 -5.99
CA GLN A 25 -18.59 -8.68 -6.00
C GLN A 25 -17.96 -7.48 -6.72
N LEU A 26 -16.66 -7.28 -6.53
CA LEU A 26 -15.90 -6.26 -7.24
C LEU A 26 -15.88 -6.54 -8.76
N MET A 27 -15.62 -7.79 -9.14
CA MET A 27 -15.66 -8.26 -10.54
C MET A 27 -17.05 -8.11 -11.17
N GLU A 28 -18.13 -8.41 -10.42
CA GLU A 28 -19.51 -8.19 -10.89
C GLU A 28 -19.76 -6.71 -11.23
N ASN A 29 -19.32 -5.81 -10.36
CA ASN A 29 -19.47 -4.37 -10.56
C ASN A 29 -18.59 -3.86 -11.73
N ALA A 30 -17.35 -4.35 -11.82
CA ALA A 30 -16.42 -4.03 -12.89
C ALA A 30 -16.98 -4.43 -14.25
N GLY A 31 -17.40 -5.68 -14.41
CA GLY A 31 -17.98 -6.17 -15.66
C GLY A 31 -19.33 -5.53 -16.00
N SER A 32 -20.18 -5.24 -15.01
CA SER A 32 -21.42 -4.48 -15.24
C SER A 32 -21.12 -3.07 -15.77
N ALA A 33 -20.16 -2.36 -15.17
CA ALA A 33 -19.76 -1.03 -15.63
C ALA A 33 -19.13 -1.08 -17.03
N LEU A 34 -18.29 -2.07 -17.30
CA LEU A 34 -17.71 -2.31 -18.63
C LEU A 34 -18.80 -2.55 -19.67
N ALA A 35 -19.81 -3.37 -19.36
CA ALA A 35 -20.94 -3.62 -20.26
C ALA A 35 -21.74 -2.33 -20.53
N GLN A 36 -21.95 -1.48 -19.53
CA GLN A 36 -22.62 -0.18 -19.72
C GLN A 36 -21.83 0.73 -20.67
N GLU A 37 -20.50 0.79 -20.54
CA GLU A 37 -19.66 1.58 -21.43
C GLU A 37 -19.58 0.99 -22.85
N ALA A 38 -19.59 -0.35 -22.98
CA ALA A 38 -19.66 -1.04 -24.25
C ALA A 38 -20.99 -0.75 -24.98
N LYS A 39 -22.13 -0.77 -24.26
CA LYS A 39 -23.46 -0.44 -24.82
C LYS A 39 -23.53 0.98 -25.40
N LYS A 40 -22.78 1.93 -24.83
CA LYS A 40 -22.73 3.33 -25.31
C LYS A 40 -21.91 3.48 -26.60
N ARG A 41 -20.94 2.60 -26.85
CA ARG A 41 -19.96 2.73 -27.93
C ARG A 41 -20.17 1.80 -29.11
N THR A 42 -20.82 0.66 -28.88
CA THR A 42 -21.12 -0.27 -29.96
C THR A 42 -21.97 0.41 -31.04
N ARG A 43 -21.59 0.20 -32.30
CA ARG A 43 -22.30 0.72 -33.49
C ARG A 43 -23.20 -0.33 -34.14
N GLY A 44 -23.21 -1.54 -33.59
CA GLY A 44 -23.97 -2.67 -34.11
C GLY A 44 -24.26 -3.70 -33.03
N LYS A 45 -24.58 -4.93 -33.45
CA LYS A 45 -25.04 -5.99 -32.56
C LYS A 45 -23.95 -7.00 -32.19
N LYS A 46 -22.85 -7.08 -32.94
CA LYS A 46 -21.83 -8.10 -32.78
C LYS A 46 -20.68 -7.59 -31.92
N ILE A 47 -20.45 -8.23 -30.78
CA ILE A 47 -19.38 -7.86 -29.85
C ILE A 47 -18.43 -9.05 -29.68
N ALA A 48 -17.16 -8.84 -29.97
CA ALA A 48 -16.11 -9.80 -29.64
C ALA A 48 -15.50 -9.44 -28.28
N VAL A 49 -15.37 -10.43 -27.40
CA VAL A 49 -14.63 -10.29 -26.15
C VAL A 49 -13.35 -11.09 -26.28
N VAL A 50 -12.19 -10.43 -26.31
CA VAL A 50 -10.89 -11.12 -26.37
C VAL A 50 -10.27 -11.09 -24.97
N ALA A 51 -10.28 -12.24 -24.30
CA ALA A 51 -10.02 -12.34 -22.87
C ALA A 51 -8.82 -13.24 -22.56
N GLY A 52 -8.05 -12.82 -21.56
CA GLY A 52 -7.01 -13.64 -20.94
C GLY A 52 -7.57 -14.61 -19.90
N ARG A 53 -6.67 -15.30 -19.21
CA ARG A 53 -6.98 -16.32 -18.20
C ARG A 53 -7.07 -15.81 -16.76
N GLY A 54 -6.86 -14.51 -16.53
CA GLY A 54 -6.86 -13.90 -15.19
C GLY A 54 -8.10 -13.03 -14.92
N ASN A 55 -8.00 -12.18 -13.90
CA ASN A 55 -9.11 -11.32 -13.46
C ASN A 55 -9.61 -10.36 -14.53
N ASN A 56 -8.74 -9.81 -15.39
CA ASN A 56 -9.19 -8.91 -16.47
C ASN A 56 -10.15 -9.65 -17.43
N GLY A 57 -9.82 -10.91 -17.76
CA GLY A 57 -10.71 -11.79 -18.51
C GLY A 57 -12.01 -12.08 -17.73
N GLY A 58 -11.92 -12.27 -16.42
CA GLY A 58 -13.07 -12.41 -15.53
C GLY A 58 -14.05 -11.22 -15.57
N ASP A 59 -13.55 -9.99 -15.52
CA ASP A 59 -14.36 -8.76 -15.65
C ASP A 59 -15.09 -8.73 -17.00
N ALA A 60 -14.41 -9.14 -18.06
CA ALA A 60 -14.98 -9.26 -19.39
C ALA A 60 -15.99 -10.41 -19.53
N PHE A 61 -15.83 -11.52 -18.81
CA PHE A 61 -16.83 -12.59 -18.76
C PHE A 61 -18.11 -12.12 -18.09
N VAL A 62 -18.01 -11.34 -17.00
CA VAL A 62 -19.16 -10.67 -16.40
C VAL A 62 -19.81 -9.74 -17.44
N ALA A 63 -19.03 -8.91 -18.12
CA ALA A 63 -19.55 -7.98 -19.11
C ALA A 63 -20.30 -8.70 -20.25
N ALA A 64 -19.77 -9.83 -20.73
CA ALA A 64 -20.42 -10.66 -21.74
C ALA A 64 -21.84 -11.07 -21.34
N ARG A 65 -22.06 -11.46 -20.07
CA ARG A 65 -23.41 -11.76 -19.55
C ARG A 65 -24.31 -10.53 -19.49
N HIS A 66 -23.79 -9.37 -19.12
CA HIS A 66 -24.55 -8.10 -19.09
C HIS A 66 -24.88 -7.54 -20.48
N LEU A 67 -24.24 -8.08 -21.52
CA LEU A 67 -24.45 -7.77 -22.93
C LEU A 67 -25.39 -8.78 -23.63
N ALA A 68 -26.25 -9.48 -22.88
CA ALA A 68 -27.16 -10.50 -23.43
C ALA A 68 -28.11 -10.02 -24.56
N ASP A 69 -28.33 -8.71 -24.70
CA ASP A 69 -29.10 -8.12 -25.81
C ASP A 69 -28.32 -8.04 -27.14
N PHE A 70 -27.05 -8.45 -27.13
CA PHE A 70 -26.10 -8.42 -28.25
C PHE A 70 -25.67 -9.84 -28.66
N GLU A 71 -25.16 -9.98 -29.88
CA GLU A 71 -24.49 -11.19 -30.35
C GLU A 71 -23.04 -11.17 -29.84
N VAL A 72 -22.82 -11.77 -28.66
CA VAL A 72 -21.52 -11.80 -27.99
C VAL A 72 -20.80 -13.10 -28.25
N THR A 73 -19.56 -13.02 -28.73
CA THR A 73 -18.62 -14.16 -28.81
C THR A 73 -17.42 -13.89 -27.92
N VAL A 74 -17.08 -14.83 -27.05
CA VAL A 74 -15.91 -14.73 -26.15
C VAL A 74 -14.79 -15.60 -26.68
N PHE A 75 -13.68 -14.95 -27.02
CA PHE A 75 -12.41 -15.55 -27.42
C PHE A 75 -11.47 -15.61 -26.22
N LEU A 76 -11.32 -16.80 -25.63
CA LEU A 76 -10.39 -17.04 -24.51
C LEU A 76 -9.02 -17.44 -25.05
N LEU A 77 -7.98 -16.66 -24.76
CA LEU A 77 -6.61 -17.01 -25.11
C LEU A 77 -6.10 -18.16 -24.23
N GLY A 78 -5.98 -19.36 -24.81
CA GLY A 78 -5.54 -20.57 -24.10
C GLY A 78 -6.64 -21.59 -23.84
N ARG A 79 -6.66 -22.21 -22.65
CA ARG A 79 -7.68 -23.18 -22.22
C ARG A 79 -8.51 -22.61 -21.08
N SER A 80 -9.81 -22.88 -21.09
CA SER A 80 -10.73 -22.65 -19.97
C SER A 80 -10.22 -23.30 -18.67
N ARG A 81 -9.70 -24.53 -18.76
CA ARG A 81 -9.14 -25.24 -17.59
C ARG A 81 -7.94 -24.49 -16.96
N ASP A 82 -7.23 -23.69 -17.75
CA ASP A 82 -6.03 -22.95 -17.34
C ASP A 82 -6.36 -21.53 -16.81
N ILE A 83 -7.65 -21.15 -16.67
CA ILE A 83 -8.06 -19.91 -15.99
C ILE A 83 -7.48 -19.90 -14.57
N SER A 84 -6.80 -18.82 -14.20
CA SER A 84 -5.92 -18.78 -13.02
C SER A 84 -6.60 -18.32 -11.74
N THR A 85 -7.78 -17.72 -11.81
CA THR A 85 -8.52 -17.20 -10.66
C THR A 85 -9.90 -17.83 -10.54
N ASP A 86 -10.36 -18.00 -9.29
CA ASP A 86 -11.63 -18.66 -9.01
C ASP A 86 -12.82 -17.82 -9.47
N GLU A 87 -12.72 -16.50 -9.39
CA GLU A 87 -13.75 -15.56 -9.83
C GLU A 87 -13.92 -15.58 -11.36
N ALA A 88 -12.80 -15.57 -12.10
CA ALA A 88 -12.84 -15.67 -13.56
C ALA A 88 -13.36 -17.04 -14.00
N ARG A 89 -12.93 -18.12 -13.34
CA ARG A 89 -13.40 -19.49 -13.63
C ARG A 89 -14.92 -19.60 -13.39
N ARG A 90 -15.40 -19.07 -12.28
CA ARG A 90 -16.82 -19.07 -11.95
C ARG A 90 -17.66 -18.32 -12.98
N ASN A 91 -17.17 -17.17 -13.46
CA ASN A 91 -17.86 -16.43 -14.51
C ASN A 91 -17.83 -17.15 -15.85
N TRP A 92 -16.72 -17.80 -16.22
CA TRP A 92 -16.65 -18.66 -17.40
C TRP A 92 -17.70 -19.79 -17.36
N GLU A 93 -17.79 -20.52 -16.25
CA GLU A 93 -18.78 -21.60 -16.06
C GLU A 93 -20.23 -21.09 -16.16
N ILE A 94 -20.50 -19.85 -15.72
CA ILE A 94 -21.81 -19.23 -15.89
C ILE A 94 -22.10 -19.02 -17.39
N LEU A 95 -21.14 -18.50 -18.16
CA LEU A 95 -21.33 -18.30 -19.60
C LEU A 95 -21.56 -19.61 -20.35
N GLU A 96 -20.85 -20.68 -19.97
CA GLU A 96 -21.05 -22.03 -20.52
C GLU A 96 -22.48 -22.52 -20.27
N ARG A 97 -22.97 -22.39 -19.03
CA ARG A 97 -24.33 -22.81 -18.64
C ARG A 97 -25.44 -21.96 -19.28
N LEU A 98 -25.14 -20.70 -19.60
CA LEU A 98 -26.04 -19.81 -20.32
C LEU A 98 -26.00 -20.02 -21.84
N GLY A 99 -25.06 -20.83 -22.36
CA GLY A 99 -24.96 -21.17 -23.77
C GLY A 99 -24.45 -20.04 -24.66
N LEU A 100 -23.56 -19.17 -24.15
CA LEU A 100 -22.88 -18.17 -24.97
C LEU A 100 -21.92 -18.83 -25.98
N ASP A 101 -21.59 -18.11 -27.06
CA ASP A 101 -20.55 -18.54 -28.01
C ASP A 101 -19.16 -18.33 -27.39
N LEU A 102 -18.58 -19.42 -26.89
CA LEU A 102 -17.28 -19.44 -26.22
C LEU A 102 -16.25 -20.19 -27.06
N ARG A 103 -15.12 -19.56 -27.33
CA ARG A 103 -14.06 -20.08 -28.20
C ARG A 103 -12.71 -20.04 -27.51
N GLU A 104 -12.09 -21.22 -27.36
CA GLU A 104 -10.69 -21.32 -26.94
C GLU A 104 -9.76 -21.05 -28.12
N VAL A 105 -8.95 -20.00 -28.01
CA VAL A 105 -8.00 -19.57 -29.03
C VAL A 105 -6.65 -20.26 -28.82
N ARG A 106 -6.16 -20.90 -29.87
CA ARG A 106 -4.90 -21.67 -29.89
C ARG A 106 -3.83 -21.02 -30.76
N ASN A 107 -4.26 -20.26 -31.75
CA ASN A 107 -3.39 -19.58 -32.72
C ASN A 107 -4.14 -18.42 -33.36
N SER A 108 -3.42 -17.56 -34.09
CA SER A 108 -3.97 -16.41 -34.82
C SER A 108 -5.16 -16.70 -35.75
N ARG A 109 -5.28 -17.90 -36.34
CA ARG A 109 -6.40 -18.20 -37.26
C ARG A 109 -7.76 -18.14 -36.59
N ASP A 110 -7.80 -18.47 -35.29
CA ASP A 110 -9.03 -18.41 -34.50
C ASP A 110 -9.55 -16.97 -34.34
N LEU A 111 -8.69 -15.96 -34.59
CA LEU A 111 -8.97 -14.53 -34.45
C LEU A 111 -9.19 -13.81 -35.80
N GLU A 112 -9.07 -14.49 -36.94
CA GLU A 112 -9.28 -13.87 -38.27
C GLU A 112 -10.70 -13.28 -38.43
N SER A 113 -11.67 -13.83 -37.69
CA SER A 113 -13.06 -13.37 -37.69
C SER A 113 -13.29 -12.05 -36.93
N LEU A 114 -12.31 -11.48 -36.22
CA LEU A 114 -12.49 -10.24 -35.46
C LEU A 114 -12.98 -9.06 -36.31
N SER A 115 -12.62 -9.03 -37.60
CA SER A 115 -13.10 -8.03 -38.57
C SER A 115 -14.62 -8.06 -38.84
N GLN A 116 -15.32 -9.11 -38.40
CA GLN A 116 -16.77 -9.27 -38.57
C GLN A 116 -17.60 -8.65 -37.44
N TYR A 117 -16.97 -8.27 -36.33
CA TYR A 117 -17.63 -7.68 -35.17
C TYR A 117 -17.71 -6.16 -35.29
N ASP A 118 -18.60 -5.55 -34.50
CA ASP A 118 -18.84 -4.11 -34.47
C ASP A 118 -18.04 -3.42 -33.35
N LEU A 119 -17.77 -4.17 -32.28
CA LEU A 119 -17.00 -3.73 -31.10
C LEU A 119 -16.12 -4.89 -30.60
N ILE A 120 -14.90 -4.58 -30.17
CA ILE A 120 -14.00 -5.52 -29.51
C ILE A 120 -13.76 -5.05 -28.07
N LEU A 121 -13.96 -5.93 -27.10
CA LEU A 121 -13.51 -5.74 -25.72
C LEU A 121 -12.13 -6.40 -25.55
N ASP A 122 -11.12 -5.59 -25.29
CA ASP A 122 -9.76 -6.04 -25.01
C ASP A 122 -9.58 -6.29 -23.50
N ALA A 123 -9.51 -7.56 -23.12
CA ALA A 123 -9.38 -8.03 -21.74
C ALA A 123 -8.27 -9.08 -21.59
N ILE A 124 -7.23 -8.99 -22.42
CA ILE A 124 -6.13 -9.97 -22.43
C ILE A 124 -5.28 -9.83 -21.17
N PHE A 125 -4.78 -8.62 -20.89
CA PHE A 125 -3.93 -8.32 -19.74
C PHE A 125 -4.42 -7.10 -18.97
N GLY A 126 -4.28 -7.14 -17.65
CA GLY A 126 -4.38 -5.95 -16.80
C GLY A 126 -2.99 -5.34 -16.53
N THR A 127 -2.81 -4.68 -15.39
CA THR A 127 -1.58 -3.95 -15.01
C THR A 127 -0.34 -4.80 -14.68
N GLY A 128 -0.34 -6.10 -14.98
CA GLY A 128 0.63 -7.08 -14.49
C GLY A 128 1.75 -7.48 -15.47
N ILE A 129 1.65 -7.10 -16.75
CA ILE A 129 2.61 -7.52 -17.78
C ILE A 129 3.78 -6.54 -17.91
N ARG A 130 5.00 -7.07 -18.07
CA ARG A 130 6.23 -6.32 -18.37
C ARG A 130 7.11 -7.15 -19.30
N GLY A 131 7.90 -6.48 -20.14
CA GLY A 131 8.81 -7.17 -21.07
C GLY A 131 8.10 -7.61 -22.35
N ALA A 132 8.57 -8.71 -22.96
CA ALA A 132 8.00 -9.22 -24.22
C ALA A 132 6.68 -9.96 -23.99
N VAL A 133 5.72 -9.73 -24.88
CA VAL A 133 4.43 -10.42 -24.86
C VAL A 133 4.58 -11.85 -25.41
N GLY A 134 3.92 -12.83 -24.80
CA GLY A 134 3.88 -14.21 -25.28
C GLY A 134 3.34 -14.31 -26.71
N SER A 135 3.73 -15.34 -27.46
CA SER A 135 3.46 -15.40 -28.91
C SER A 135 1.97 -15.34 -29.24
N LEU A 136 1.13 -16.06 -28.49
CA LEU A 136 -0.32 -16.09 -28.73
C LEU A 136 -0.98 -14.74 -28.41
N GLU A 137 -0.59 -14.13 -27.29
CA GLU A 137 -1.14 -12.85 -26.87
C GLU A 137 -0.65 -11.71 -27.77
N ALA A 138 0.59 -11.79 -28.25
CA ALA A 138 1.13 -10.89 -29.26
C ALA A 138 0.37 -10.98 -30.59
N GLU A 139 0.06 -12.20 -31.05
CA GLU A 139 -0.78 -12.42 -32.24
C GLU A 139 -2.20 -11.87 -32.05
N ALA A 140 -2.75 -12.00 -30.84
CA ALA A 140 -4.07 -11.46 -30.52
C ALA A 140 -4.10 -9.92 -30.54
N ILE A 141 -3.10 -9.27 -29.95
CA ILE A 141 -2.96 -7.81 -29.98
C ILE A 141 -2.86 -7.31 -31.44
N ASP A 142 -2.04 -7.97 -32.27
CA ASP A 142 -1.91 -7.63 -33.69
C ASP A 142 -3.25 -7.78 -34.43
N ALA A 143 -4.00 -8.85 -34.15
CA ALA A 143 -5.30 -9.10 -34.75
C ALA A 143 -6.35 -8.04 -34.34
N ILE A 144 -6.37 -7.63 -33.07
CA ILE A 144 -7.23 -6.55 -32.56
C ILE A 144 -6.90 -5.25 -33.29
N ASN A 145 -5.64 -4.83 -33.30
CA ASN A 145 -5.21 -3.58 -33.93
C ASN A 145 -5.46 -3.58 -35.45
N SER A 146 -5.27 -4.73 -36.11
CA SER A 146 -5.48 -4.87 -37.55
C SER A 146 -6.96 -4.96 -37.96
N SER A 147 -7.87 -5.22 -37.01
CA SER A 147 -9.31 -5.35 -37.28
C SER A 147 -9.98 -4.06 -37.75
N ARG A 148 -9.39 -2.90 -37.41
CA ARG A 148 -9.94 -1.55 -37.62
C ARG A 148 -11.36 -1.37 -37.05
N LYS A 149 -11.68 -2.08 -35.98
CA LYS A 149 -12.95 -1.93 -35.24
C LYS A 149 -12.80 -0.97 -34.07
N SER A 150 -13.94 -0.57 -33.51
CA SER A 150 -13.95 0.11 -32.22
C SER A 150 -13.46 -0.86 -31.16
N VAL A 151 -12.54 -0.40 -30.30
CA VAL A 151 -11.93 -1.22 -29.26
C VAL A 151 -12.11 -0.52 -27.92
N VAL A 152 -12.60 -1.26 -26.93
CA VAL A 152 -12.68 -0.84 -25.53
C VAL A 152 -11.73 -1.73 -24.74
N SER A 153 -10.68 -1.15 -24.16
CA SER A 153 -9.79 -1.90 -23.27
C SER A 153 -10.29 -1.93 -21.83
N VAL A 154 -10.13 -3.07 -21.19
CA VAL A 154 -10.54 -3.33 -19.81
C VAL A 154 -9.37 -3.10 -18.88
N ASP A 155 -9.56 -2.25 -17.88
CA ASP A 155 -8.60 -1.77 -16.88
C ASP A 155 -7.43 -0.94 -17.44
N VAL A 156 -6.68 -1.52 -18.37
CA VAL A 156 -5.57 -0.92 -19.15
C VAL A 156 -5.54 -1.54 -20.55
N PRO A 157 -5.02 -0.84 -21.58
CA PRO A 157 -4.77 -1.47 -22.87
C PRO A 157 -3.81 -2.65 -22.72
N SER A 158 -4.20 -3.80 -23.26
CA SER A 158 -3.37 -5.00 -23.15
C SER A 158 -2.01 -4.77 -23.79
N GLY A 159 -0.95 -5.09 -23.03
CA GLY A 159 0.43 -4.88 -23.46
C GLY A 159 0.97 -3.47 -23.20
N LEU A 160 0.26 -2.62 -22.44
CA LEU A 160 0.80 -1.34 -21.99
C LEU A 160 2.14 -1.53 -21.26
N GLY A 161 3.17 -0.80 -21.71
CA GLY A 161 4.54 -0.91 -21.17
C GLY A 161 5.38 -2.04 -21.80
N THR A 162 4.92 -2.64 -22.90
CA THR A 162 5.62 -3.68 -23.66
C THR A 162 5.91 -3.23 -25.09
N ASP A 163 6.47 -4.12 -25.91
CA ASP A 163 6.73 -3.90 -27.33
C ASP A 163 5.46 -3.95 -28.21
N LYS A 164 4.35 -4.48 -27.69
CA LYS A 164 3.05 -4.54 -28.38
C LYS A 164 1.92 -4.10 -27.47
N VAL A 165 1.13 -3.13 -27.90
CA VAL A 165 0.01 -2.59 -27.13
C VAL A 165 -1.23 -2.49 -28.00
N VAL A 166 -2.38 -2.80 -27.42
CA VAL A 166 -3.68 -2.51 -28.05
C VAL A 166 -3.87 -1.00 -28.15
N ASP A 167 -4.41 -0.52 -29.27
CA ASP A 167 -4.77 0.89 -29.48
C ASP A 167 -6.29 1.09 -29.36
N PRO A 168 -6.83 1.34 -28.15
CA PRO A 168 -8.26 1.43 -27.95
C PRO A 168 -8.83 2.83 -28.22
N GLU A 169 -10.11 2.88 -28.59
CA GLU A 169 -10.89 4.12 -28.62
C GLU A 169 -11.11 4.66 -27.21
N VAL A 170 -11.32 3.77 -26.24
CA VAL A 170 -11.44 4.10 -24.82
C VAL A 170 -10.88 2.99 -23.93
N THR A 171 -10.36 3.35 -22.77
CA THR A 171 -10.07 2.41 -21.69
C THR A 171 -11.03 2.62 -20.53
N VAL A 172 -11.71 1.55 -20.10
CA VAL A 172 -12.54 1.56 -18.88
C VAL A 172 -11.71 1.03 -17.73
N THR A 173 -11.33 1.90 -16.80
CA THR A 173 -10.49 1.57 -15.67
C THR A 173 -11.26 1.61 -14.36
N PHE A 174 -10.92 0.73 -13.42
CA PHE A 174 -11.72 0.54 -12.22
C PHE A 174 -11.16 1.27 -11.00
N HIS A 175 -12.06 1.83 -10.19
CA HIS A 175 -11.81 2.54 -8.94
C HIS A 175 -11.04 3.87 -9.09
N ARG A 176 -9.82 3.83 -9.64
CA ARG A 176 -8.94 4.98 -9.89
C ARG A 176 -8.18 4.80 -11.21
N PRO A 177 -7.77 5.91 -11.86
CA PRO A 177 -6.96 5.83 -13.07
C PRO A 177 -5.61 5.19 -12.79
N LYS A 178 -5.04 4.47 -13.77
CA LYS A 178 -3.66 3.98 -13.74
C LYS A 178 -2.77 4.90 -14.56
N GLU A 179 -1.49 4.92 -14.24
CA GLU A 179 -0.52 5.74 -14.97
C GLU A 179 -0.28 5.20 -16.39
N GLY A 180 -0.06 6.13 -17.32
CA GLY A 180 0.36 5.78 -18.69
C GLY A 180 -0.73 5.27 -19.62
N ILE A 181 -2.00 5.25 -19.22
CA ILE A 181 -3.11 4.90 -20.13
C ILE A 181 -3.25 6.00 -21.20
N PRO A 182 -3.08 5.69 -22.50
CA PRO A 182 -3.27 6.65 -23.58
C PRO A 182 -4.76 6.87 -23.90
N GLY A 183 -5.07 7.98 -24.58
CA GLY A 183 -6.40 8.23 -25.14
C GLY A 183 -7.48 8.57 -24.11
N GLU A 184 -8.73 8.22 -24.43
CA GLU A 184 -9.87 8.45 -23.55
C GLU A 184 -9.90 7.42 -22.42
N VAL A 185 -10.10 7.89 -21.18
CA VAL A 185 -10.18 7.04 -19.98
C VAL A 185 -11.47 7.30 -19.23
N VAL A 186 -12.23 6.23 -18.99
CA VAL A 186 -13.43 6.24 -18.14
C VAL A 186 -13.10 5.53 -16.84
N VAL A 187 -13.24 6.23 -15.70
CA VAL A 187 -13.04 5.63 -14.37
C VAL A 187 -14.37 5.15 -13.81
N ALA A 188 -14.56 3.84 -13.69
CA ALA A 188 -15.75 3.22 -13.14
C ALA A 188 -15.59 2.87 -11.65
N GLY A 189 -16.52 3.32 -10.81
CA GLY A 189 -16.58 2.92 -9.42
C GLY A 189 -17.10 1.49 -9.29
N ILE A 190 -16.30 0.59 -8.71
CA ILE A 190 -16.62 -0.85 -8.58
C ILE A 190 -17.14 -1.26 -7.19
N GLY A 191 -17.58 -0.28 -6.40
CA GLY A 191 -18.14 -0.53 -5.07
C GLY A 191 -17.12 -0.61 -3.94
N ILE A 192 -15.85 -0.25 -4.17
CA ILE A 192 -14.86 -0.07 -3.10
C ILE A 192 -15.30 1.14 -2.24
N PRO A 193 -15.63 0.96 -0.95
CA PRO A 193 -16.06 2.06 -0.11
C PRO A 193 -14.86 2.93 0.29
N PRO A 194 -15.03 4.26 0.45
CA PRO A 194 -13.95 5.15 0.90
C PRO A 194 -13.28 4.71 2.21
N SER A 195 -14.01 4.01 3.09
CA SER A 195 -13.47 3.46 4.33
C SER A 195 -12.44 2.35 4.11
N ALA A 196 -12.51 1.57 3.02
CA ALA A 196 -11.54 0.52 2.71
C ALA A 196 -10.20 1.09 2.19
N GLU A 197 -10.23 2.27 1.56
CA GLU A 197 -9.01 3.04 1.25
C GLU A 197 -8.45 3.74 2.50
N PHE A 198 -9.34 4.35 3.29
CA PHE A 198 -8.94 5.08 4.49
C PHE A 198 -8.32 4.15 5.54
N LEU A 199 -8.97 3.03 5.84
CA LEU A 199 -8.50 2.11 6.88
C LEU A 199 -7.31 1.29 6.39
N ALA A 200 -6.26 1.24 7.20
CA ALA A 200 -5.16 0.31 7.03
C ALA A 200 -5.63 -1.12 7.35
N GLY A 201 -5.13 -2.08 6.58
CA GLY A 201 -5.45 -3.49 6.73
C GLY A 201 -4.29 -4.39 6.29
N PRO A 202 -4.50 -5.71 6.22
CA PRO A 202 -3.46 -6.68 5.89
C PRO A 202 -2.81 -6.45 4.50
N GLY A 203 -3.55 -5.85 3.56
CA GLY A 203 -3.02 -5.48 2.25
C GLY A 203 -1.87 -4.49 2.34
N ASP A 204 -1.89 -3.59 3.31
CA ASP A 204 -0.83 -2.59 3.49
C ASP A 204 0.45 -3.21 4.02
N LEU A 205 0.35 -4.27 4.82
CA LEU A 205 1.50 -5.06 5.25
C LEU A 205 2.18 -5.78 4.08
N SER A 206 1.45 -6.05 2.98
CA SER A 206 2.03 -6.66 1.78
C SER A 206 2.97 -5.71 1.02
N LEU A 207 2.82 -4.39 1.22
CA LEU A 207 3.67 -3.36 0.65
C LEU A 207 5.01 -3.22 1.40
N VAL A 208 5.10 -3.76 2.62
CA VAL A 208 6.31 -3.69 3.44
C VAL A 208 7.32 -4.74 2.95
N THR A 209 8.58 -4.33 2.81
CA THR A 209 9.69 -5.18 2.33
C THR A 209 9.83 -6.45 3.18
N ARG A 210 9.84 -7.61 2.51
CA ARG A 210 10.16 -8.89 3.14
C ARG A 210 11.66 -9.14 3.12
N ARG A 211 12.17 -9.79 4.17
CA ARG A 211 13.55 -10.25 4.28
C ARG A 211 13.89 -11.17 3.09
N ALA A 212 14.92 -10.82 2.33
CA ALA A 212 15.38 -11.64 1.22
C ALA A 212 16.03 -12.95 1.72
N ALA A 213 15.80 -14.06 1.02
CA ALA A 213 16.30 -15.38 1.41
C ALA A 213 17.84 -15.45 1.52
N GLY A 214 18.55 -14.66 0.69
CA GLY A 214 20.02 -14.55 0.71
C GLY A 214 20.57 -13.41 1.57
N SER A 215 19.74 -12.73 2.37
CA SER A 215 20.20 -11.62 3.20
C SER A 215 21.08 -12.09 4.37
N HIS A 216 22.04 -11.24 4.75
CA HIS A 216 22.94 -11.46 5.88
C HIS A 216 22.70 -10.44 7.00
N LYS A 217 23.23 -10.75 8.19
CA LYS A 217 23.13 -9.88 9.37
C LYS A 217 23.63 -8.47 9.07
N GLY A 218 22.78 -7.48 9.37
CA GLY A 218 23.04 -6.06 9.16
C GLY A 218 22.52 -5.53 7.82
N GLN A 219 21.92 -6.37 6.98
CA GLN A 219 21.26 -5.95 5.73
C GLN A 219 19.75 -5.74 5.93
N ASN A 220 19.16 -6.20 7.04
CA ASN A 220 17.74 -6.08 7.32
C ASN A 220 17.44 -5.01 8.40
N GLY A 221 18.33 -4.03 8.53
CA GLY A 221 18.15 -2.88 9.41
C GLY A 221 18.93 -2.97 10.72
N ARG A 222 19.58 -1.86 11.06
CA ARG A 222 20.21 -1.58 12.35
C ARG A 222 19.49 -0.42 13.00
N VAL A 223 18.95 -0.63 14.20
CA VAL A 223 18.17 0.39 14.91
C VAL A 223 18.94 0.85 16.15
N LEU A 224 19.03 2.16 16.35
CA LEU A 224 19.52 2.77 17.58
C LEU A 224 18.33 3.31 18.37
N VAL A 225 18.13 2.85 19.60
CA VAL A 225 17.16 3.42 20.54
C VAL A 225 17.89 4.34 21.50
N ILE A 226 17.52 5.61 21.57
CA ILE A 226 18.02 6.58 22.53
C ILE A 226 16.90 6.82 23.56
N GLY A 227 17.08 6.29 24.77
CA GLY A 227 16.05 6.26 25.78
C GLY A 227 16.54 5.78 27.15
N GLY A 228 15.68 5.86 28.16
CA GLY A 228 15.99 5.49 29.54
C GLY A 228 16.35 6.69 30.42
N GLY A 229 16.54 6.41 31.71
CA GLY A 229 16.60 7.43 32.77
C GLY A 229 15.55 7.05 33.83
N PRO A 230 14.53 7.88 34.08
CA PRO A 230 13.48 7.54 35.06
C PRO A 230 12.70 6.26 34.73
N TYR A 231 12.65 5.83 33.46
CA TYR A 231 11.89 4.66 33.02
C TYR A 231 12.75 3.69 32.20
N SER A 232 13.39 2.72 32.87
CA SER A 232 14.28 1.74 32.23
C SER A 232 13.57 0.72 31.32
N GLY A 233 12.30 0.41 31.59
CA GLY A 233 11.54 -0.57 30.79
C GLY A 233 11.16 -0.07 29.39
N ALA A 234 10.91 1.23 29.23
CA ALA A 234 10.46 1.84 27.99
C ALA A 234 11.42 1.61 26.80
N PRO A 235 12.72 1.97 26.88
CA PRO A 235 13.65 1.72 25.77
C PRO A 235 13.87 0.23 25.50
N ALA A 236 13.74 -0.64 26.50
CA ALA A 236 13.83 -2.09 26.31
C ALA A 236 12.66 -2.65 25.50
N LEU A 237 11.43 -2.18 25.76
CA LEU A 237 10.24 -2.54 24.99
C LEU A 237 10.39 -2.14 23.52
N SER A 238 10.79 -0.90 23.24
CA SER A 238 11.01 -0.43 21.86
C SER A 238 12.10 -1.22 21.16
N ALA A 239 13.18 -1.53 21.86
CA ALA A 239 14.29 -2.28 21.28
C ALA A 239 13.90 -3.72 20.93
N MET A 240 13.13 -4.39 21.81
CA MET A 240 12.60 -5.72 21.53
C MET A 240 11.54 -5.70 20.43
N ALA A 241 10.70 -4.66 20.36
CA ALA A 241 9.72 -4.48 19.31
C ALA A 241 10.39 -4.33 17.93
N ALA A 242 11.47 -3.54 17.84
CA ALA A 242 12.25 -3.40 16.61
C ALA A 242 12.84 -4.75 16.14
N LEU A 243 13.36 -5.59 17.05
CA LEU A 243 13.80 -6.95 16.73
C LEU A 243 12.65 -7.82 16.22
N ARG A 244 11.48 -7.74 16.86
CA ARG A 244 10.28 -8.50 16.45
C ARG A 244 9.73 -8.04 15.09
N ALA A 245 9.88 -6.76 14.77
CA ALA A 245 9.52 -6.19 13.48
C ALA A 245 10.52 -6.54 12.35
N GLY A 246 11.65 -7.17 12.70
CA GLY A 246 12.58 -7.76 11.73
C GLY A 246 13.93 -7.07 11.61
N ALA A 247 14.28 -6.13 12.49
CA ALA A 247 15.63 -5.57 12.55
C ALA A 247 16.68 -6.64 12.90
N ASP A 248 17.87 -6.55 12.32
CA ASP A 248 18.97 -7.50 12.59
C ASP A 248 19.74 -7.18 13.87
N LEU A 249 19.87 -5.89 14.16
CA LEU A 249 20.65 -5.39 15.28
C LEU A 249 19.93 -4.21 15.90
N VAL A 250 19.82 -4.23 17.22
CA VAL A 250 19.30 -3.11 17.98
C VAL A 250 20.30 -2.74 19.07
N THR A 251 20.72 -1.48 19.04
CA THR A 251 21.54 -0.88 20.09
C THR A 251 20.67 0.07 20.91
N VAL A 252 20.76 0.01 22.23
CA VAL A 252 20.15 0.98 23.14
C VAL A 252 21.25 1.85 23.72
N ALA A 253 21.15 3.17 23.53
CA ALA A 253 21.96 4.16 24.22
C ALA A 253 21.13 4.77 25.36
N ALA A 254 21.56 4.53 26.59
CA ALA A 254 20.82 4.88 27.80
C ALA A 254 21.76 5.39 28.90
N PRO A 255 21.26 6.12 29.91
CA PRO A 255 22.07 6.48 31.07
C PRO A 255 22.72 5.26 31.73
N ALA A 256 23.95 5.41 32.23
CA ALA A 256 24.71 4.29 32.77
C ALA A 256 23.99 3.61 33.95
N SER A 257 23.32 4.40 34.80
CA SER A 257 22.55 3.93 35.96
C SER A 257 21.46 2.90 35.64
N VAL A 258 20.93 2.90 34.40
CA VAL A 258 19.87 1.96 33.96
C VAL A 258 20.32 0.97 32.89
N SER A 259 21.56 1.07 32.41
CA SER A 259 22.06 0.28 31.28
C SER A 259 22.06 -1.23 31.56
N ASP A 260 22.51 -1.64 32.74
CA ASP A 260 22.52 -3.06 33.13
C ASP A 260 21.09 -3.62 33.28
N THR A 261 20.17 -2.80 33.79
CA THR A 261 18.76 -3.17 33.90
C THR A 261 18.16 -3.42 32.52
N ILE A 262 18.43 -2.53 31.55
CA ILE A 262 17.97 -2.67 30.17
C ILE A 262 18.56 -3.92 29.53
N ALA A 263 19.87 -4.17 29.72
CA ALA A 263 20.54 -5.36 29.18
C ALA A 263 19.96 -6.67 29.74
N GLY A 264 19.43 -6.63 30.97
CA GLY A 264 18.77 -7.77 31.61
C GLY A 264 17.47 -8.24 30.96
N PHE A 265 16.78 -7.41 30.15
CA PHE A 265 15.52 -7.79 29.51
C PHE A 265 15.70 -8.81 28.38
N SER A 266 16.83 -8.77 27.66
CA SER A 266 17.10 -9.69 26.56
C SER A 266 18.58 -9.72 26.19
N PRO A 267 19.18 -10.91 26.03
CA PRO A 267 20.58 -11.06 25.61
C PRO A 267 20.84 -10.61 24.16
N ASN A 268 19.78 -10.35 23.38
CA ASN A 268 19.90 -9.88 22.00
C ASN A 268 20.12 -8.36 21.90
N LEU A 269 19.96 -7.62 23.01
CA LEU A 269 20.15 -6.17 23.05
C LEU A 269 21.63 -5.83 23.20
N ILE A 270 22.10 -4.88 22.39
CA ILE A 270 23.40 -4.23 22.62
C ILE A 270 23.11 -2.97 23.42
N VAL A 271 23.66 -2.83 24.62
CA VAL A 271 23.44 -1.62 25.44
C VAL A 271 24.72 -0.82 25.56
N ARG A 272 24.59 0.50 25.39
CA ARG A 272 25.66 1.49 25.50
C ARG A 272 25.29 2.48 26.60
N GLY A 273 26.06 2.44 27.69
CA GLY A 273 25.96 3.43 28.75
C GLY A 273 26.43 4.81 28.27
N LEU A 274 25.65 5.81 28.61
CA LEU A 274 25.92 7.23 28.44
C LEU A 274 26.30 7.84 29.81
N SER A 275 26.06 9.13 30.00
CA SER A 275 26.11 9.81 31.29
C SER A 275 25.30 9.08 32.38
N GLU A 276 25.65 9.29 33.64
CA GLU A 276 25.17 8.46 34.75
C GLU A 276 23.64 8.48 34.92
N GLU A 277 23.06 9.66 35.16
CA GLU A 277 21.65 9.79 35.57
C GLU A 277 20.69 10.04 34.40
N HIS A 278 21.05 10.94 33.49
CA HIS A 278 20.22 11.34 32.35
C HIS A 278 21.08 11.66 31.13
N LEU A 279 20.45 11.63 29.96
CA LEU A 279 21.08 12.06 28.70
C LEU A 279 21.46 13.55 28.80
N SER A 280 22.70 13.89 28.46
CA SER A 280 23.23 15.24 28.51
C SER A 280 24.02 15.63 27.24
N PRO A 281 24.38 16.90 27.05
CA PRO A 281 25.24 17.31 25.94
C PRO A 281 26.62 16.64 25.91
N ASP A 282 27.11 16.13 27.05
CA ASP A 282 28.39 15.42 27.14
C ASP A 282 28.35 14.06 26.43
N ASP A 283 27.15 13.53 26.17
CA ASP A 283 26.94 12.27 25.45
C ASP A 283 27.00 12.42 23.93
N LEU A 284 26.98 13.65 23.40
CA LEU A 284 26.96 13.91 21.97
C LEU A 284 28.10 13.24 21.19
N PRO A 285 29.36 13.20 21.67
CA PRO A 285 30.44 12.48 20.99
C PRO A 285 30.13 10.98 20.82
N ALA A 286 29.59 10.33 21.86
CA ALA A 286 29.23 8.92 21.81
C ALA A 286 28.05 8.68 20.86
N LEU A 287 27.03 9.54 20.91
CA LEU A 287 25.88 9.46 20.00
C LEU A 287 26.30 9.71 18.54
N ARG A 288 27.20 10.65 18.28
CA ARG A 288 27.75 10.92 16.94
C ARG A 288 28.55 9.76 16.36
N ASP A 289 29.12 8.90 17.20
CA ASP A 289 29.72 7.64 16.74
C ASP A 289 28.67 6.58 16.42
N LEU A 290 27.59 6.51 17.21
CA LEU A 290 26.53 5.50 17.06
C LEU A 290 25.57 5.79 15.91
N VAL A 291 25.09 7.02 15.77
CA VAL A 291 24.09 7.42 14.75
C VAL A 291 24.46 6.96 13.33
N PRO A 292 25.68 7.21 12.79
CA PRO A 292 26.02 6.82 11.42
C PRO A 292 26.17 5.30 11.23
N ARG A 293 26.23 4.51 12.31
CA ARG A 293 26.34 3.03 12.26
C ARG A 293 24.97 2.34 12.19
N HIS A 294 23.89 3.09 12.30
CA HIS A 294 22.51 2.61 12.34
C HIS A 294 21.69 3.26 11.22
N ASP A 295 20.71 2.52 10.70
CA ASP A 295 19.85 2.97 9.59
C ASP A 295 18.72 3.88 10.08
N VAL A 296 18.26 3.67 11.33
CA VAL A 296 17.14 4.40 11.96
C VAL A 296 17.47 4.65 13.43
N VAL A 297 17.13 5.84 13.91
CA VAL A 297 17.16 6.22 15.33
C VAL A 297 15.72 6.28 15.87
N VAL A 298 15.46 5.65 17.01
CA VAL A 298 14.21 5.78 17.78
C VAL A 298 14.55 6.55 19.04
N VAL A 299 13.81 7.60 19.37
CA VAL A 299 14.18 8.50 20.48
C VAL A 299 12.99 8.97 21.28
N GLY A 300 13.18 9.08 22.60
CA GLY A 300 12.22 9.68 23.53
C GLY A 300 11.72 8.77 24.65
N MET A 301 11.97 7.47 24.56
CA MET A 301 11.39 6.48 25.46
C MET A 301 12.03 6.60 26.84
N GLY A 302 11.28 7.13 27.81
CA GLY A 302 11.71 7.18 29.19
C GLY A 302 12.87 8.14 29.52
N LEU A 303 13.14 9.13 28.65
CA LEU A 303 14.25 10.09 28.81
C LEU A 303 14.03 11.10 29.95
N GLY A 304 12.78 11.32 30.37
CA GLY A 304 12.45 12.41 31.29
C GLY A 304 12.55 13.78 30.62
N ARG A 305 12.48 14.85 31.43
CA ARG A 305 12.28 16.22 30.92
C ARG A 305 13.37 17.22 31.33
N HIS A 306 14.54 16.72 31.71
CA HIS A 306 15.66 17.57 32.14
C HIS A 306 16.07 18.55 31.02
N PRO A 307 16.42 19.81 31.34
CA PRO A 307 16.85 20.77 30.32
C PRO A 307 18.05 20.29 29.50
N GLU A 308 19.02 19.64 30.14
CA GLU A 308 20.22 19.09 29.49
C GLU A 308 19.86 17.98 28.48
N THR A 309 18.87 17.14 28.81
CA THR A 309 18.33 16.13 27.90
C THR A 309 17.70 16.78 26.67
N GLN A 310 16.89 17.82 26.86
CA GLN A 310 16.28 18.55 25.74
C GLN A 310 17.35 19.21 24.86
N GLU A 311 18.40 19.79 25.47
CA GLU A 311 19.52 20.38 24.74
C GLU A 311 20.30 19.33 23.92
N ALA A 312 20.58 18.17 24.50
CA ALA A 312 21.22 17.06 23.81
C ALA A 312 20.39 16.58 22.62
N LEU A 313 19.08 16.38 22.82
CA LEU A 313 18.14 16.00 21.76
C LEU A 313 18.07 17.04 20.64
N ALA A 314 18.00 18.33 20.99
CA ALA A 314 17.97 19.42 20.03
C ALA A 314 19.21 19.47 19.13
N LYS A 315 20.36 19.03 19.63
CA LYS A 315 21.62 18.96 18.88
C LYS A 315 21.73 17.67 18.04
N ILE A 316 21.32 16.52 18.56
CA ILE A 316 21.55 15.23 17.88
C ILE A 316 20.49 14.89 16.82
N ILE A 317 19.21 15.23 17.02
CA ILE A 317 18.12 14.88 16.09
C ILE A 317 18.36 15.43 14.67
N PRO A 318 18.83 16.68 14.47
CA PRO A 318 19.18 17.19 13.15
C PRO A 318 20.22 16.33 12.41
N GLU A 319 21.13 15.68 13.13
CA GLU A 319 22.21 14.85 12.60
C GLU A 319 21.73 13.43 12.21
N CYS A 320 20.58 12.98 12.71
CA CYS A 320 20.04 11.66 12.39
C CYS A 320 19.51 11.59 10.94
N GLY A 321 19.82 10.54 10.19
CA GLY A 321 19.27 10.34 8.84
C GLY A 321 17.76 10.08 8.86
N ARG A 322 17.36 8.93 9.41
CA ARG A 322 15.96 8.55 9.65
C ARG A 322 15.70 8.47 11.15
N VAL A 323 14.59 9.05 11.61
CA VAL A 323 14.26 9.09 13.03
C VAL A 323 12.77 8.84 13.27
N VAL A 324 12.48 8.14 14.37
CA VAL A 324 11.16 7.98 14.97
C VAL A 324 11.20 8.64 16.35
N MET A 325 10.30 9.59 16.60
CA MET A 325 10.24 10.35 17.84
C MET A 325 8.93 10.07 18.57
N ASP A 326 9.02 9.68 19.85
CA ASP A 326 7.84 9.53 20.73
C ASP A 326 8.08 10.19 22.10
N ALA A 327 7.04 10.24 22.92
CA ALA A 327 7.10 10.51 24.36
C ALA A 327 7.91 11.78 24.72
N ASP A 328 9.01 11.63 25.46
CA ASP A 328 9.79 12.77 25.96
C ASP A 328 10.64 13.45 24.86
N ALA A 329 10.74 12.88 23.66
CA ALA A 329 11.28 13.60 22.50
C ALA A 329 10.26 14.56 21.86
N LEU A 330 8.97 14.46 22.21
CA LEU A 330 7.88 15.30 21.72
C LEU A 330 7.62 16.47 22.69
N LEU A 331 8.65 17.25 22.97
CA LEU A 331 8.61 18.44 23.81
C LEU A 331 8.89 19.72 22.99
N PRO A 332 8.33 20.88 23.40
CA PRO A 332 8.63 22.15 22.74
C PRO A 332 10.14 22.46 22.81
N GLY A 333 10.70 23.01 21.74
CA GLY A 333 12.13 23.34 21.65
C GLY A 333 13.02 22.22 21.09
N ILE A 334 12.50 20.99 20.98
CA ILE A 334 13.15 19.90 20.27
C ILE A 334 12.70 19.93 18.79
N PRO A 335 13.61 19.99 17.81
CA PRO A 335 13.25 19.92 16.39
C PRO A 335 12.55 18.61 16.05
N LEU A 336 11.37 18.70 15.46
CA LEU A 336 10.66 17.52 14.94
C LEU A 336 11.29 17.09 13.61
N LYS A 337 11.47 15.79 13.42
CA LYS A 337 12.02 15.20 12.19
C LYS A 337 11.46 13.79 12.00
N GLY A 338 11.33 13.35 10.75
CA GLY A 338 10.99 11.97 10.43
C GLY A 338 9.56 11.59 10.81
N ILE A 339 9.41 10.46 11.49
CA ILE A 339 8.12 9.96 11.98
C ILE A 339 7.94 10.42 13.43
N ILE A 340 6.80 11.02 13.75
CA ILE A 340 6.40 11.31 15.14
C ILE A 340 5.16 10.49 15.50
N THR A 341 5.11 9.98 16.73
CA THR A 341 4.01 9.10 17.20
C THR A 341 3.21 9.69 18.38
N PRO A 342 2.78 10.96 18.36
CA PRO A 342 2.13 11.59 19.51
C PRO A 342 0.77 10.95 19.82
N HIS A 343 0.40 10.91 21.10
CA HIS A 343 -1.03 10.94 21.46
C HIS A 343 -1.58 12.38 21.39
N GLU A 344 -2.89 12.59 21.51
CA GLU A 344 -3.52 13.91 21.32
C GLU A 344 -2.91 15.05 22.16
N SER A 345 -2.56 14.81 23.43
CA SER A 345 -1.98 15.87 24.27
C SER A 345 -0.52 16.22 23.94
N GLU A 346 0.30 15.25 23.51
CA GLU A 346 1.63 15.45 22.94
C GLU A 346 1.55 16.26 21.65
N PHE A 347 0.63 15.89 20.74
CA PHE A 347 0.44 16.61 19.48
C PHE A 347 0.09 18.09 19.72
N ARG A 348 -0.84 18.39 20.64
CA ARG A 348 -1.16 19.78 21.02
C ARG A 348 0.04 20.52 21.56
N ARG A 349 0.85 19.85 22.38
CA ARG A 349 2.04 20.44 23.00
C ARG A 349 3.09 20.82 21.96
N VAL A 350 3.37 19.96 20.98
CA VAL A 350 4.41 20.23 19.96
C VAL A 350 3.91 21.10 18.80
N SER A 351 2.64 20.98 18.42
CA SER A 351 2.09 21.76 17.30
C SER A 351 1.73 23.19 17.68
N THR A 352 1.50 23.46 18.97
CA THR A 352 0.93 24.73 19.49
C THR A 352 -0.45 25.09 18.92
N ILE A 353 -1.07 24.19 18.15
CA ILE A 353 -2.38 24.38 17.55
C ILE A 353 -3.46 24.22 18.62
N LYS A 354 -4.31 25.26 18.76
CA LYS A 354 -5.49 25.22 19.63
C LYS A 354 -6.60 24.39 18.97
N VAL A 355 -6.53 23.08 19.13
CA VAL A 355 -7.60 22.15 18.71
C VAL A 355 -8.53 21.89 19.91
N PRO A 356 -9.86 22.00 19.78
CA PRO A 356 -10.79 21.55 20.82
C PRO A 356 -10.54 20.09 21.23
N PRO A 357 -10.64 19.73 22.53
CA PRO A 357 -10.56 18.35 23.02
C PRO A 357 -11.39 17.36 22.18
N GLY A 358 -10.76 16.29 21.69
CA GLY A 358 -11.42 15.14 21.08
C GLY A 358 -11.59 15.16 19.55
N ARG A 359 -11.07 16.16 18.82
CA ARG A 359 -11.14 16.17 17.34
C ARG A 359 -9.98 16.93 16.69
N VAL A 360 -8.84 16.28 16.49
CA VAL A 360 -7.88 16.75 15.47
C VAL A 360 -8.49 16.44 14.11
N GLN A 361 -8.80 17.47 13.34
CA GLN A 361 -9.33 17.30 11.99
C GLN A 361 -8.22 16.81 11.05
N ASN A 362 -8.58 15.98 10.08
CA ASN A 362 -7.65 15.44 9.10
C ASN A 362 -6.87 16.55 8.39
N GLU A 363 -7.54 17.65 8.02
CA GLU A 363 -6.94 18.79 7.34
C GLU A 363 -5.88 19.48 8.21
N THR A 364 -6.12 19.60 9.52
CA THR A 364 -5.14 20.16 10.47
C THR A 364 -3.92 19.27 10.59
N LEU A 365 -4.13 17.95 10.72
CA LEU A 365 -3.04 16.98 10.84
C LEU A 365 -2.21 16.94 9.54
N MET A 366 -2.85 16.95 8.38
CA MET A 366 -2.20 16.99 7.07
C MET A 366 -1.41 18.27 6.86
N SER A 367 -1.98 19.44 7.17
CA SER A 367 -1.28 20.72 7.02
C SER A 367 -0.02 20.72 7.87
N PHE A 368 -0.14 20.36 9.15
CA PHE A 368 1.01 20.35 10.05
C PHE A 368 2.10 19.37 9.59
N ALA A 369 1.72 18.15 9.17
CA ALA A 369 2.64 17.17 8.60
C ALA A 369 3.37 17.71 7.37
N ARG A 370 2.65 18.38 6.46
CA ARG A 370 3.22 18.96 5.24
C ARG A 370 4.17 20.12 5.54
N ASP A 371 3.74 21.05 6.38
CA ASP A 371 4.48 22.28 6.71
C ASP A 371 5.79 21.95 7.44
N MET A 372 5.78 20.89 8.26
CA MET A 372 6.95 20.42 9.00
C MET A 372 7.74 19.32 8.28
N ASN A 373 7.27 18.85 7.11
CA ASN A 373 7.82 17.71 6.37
C ASN A 373 7.98 16.45 7.24
N LEU A 374 6.91 16.06 7.93
CA LEU A 374 6.84 14.93 8.86
C LEU A 374 5.86 13.88 8.38
N THR A 375 6.08 12.65 8.85
CA THR A 375 5.02 11.64 8.93
C THR A 375 4.51 11.60 10.38
N ILE A 376 3.19 11.61 10.55
CA ILE A 376 2.56 11.63 11.87
C ILE A 376 1.70 10.40 12.03
N LEU A 377 1.92 9.65 13.11
CA LEU A 377 0.98 8.65 13.64
C LEU A 377 0.38 9.23 14.93
N LEU A 378 -0.83 9.78 14.80
CA LEU A 378 -1.59 10.29 15.93
C LEU A 378 -2.32 9.14 16.63
N LYS A 379 -1.83 8.73 17.80
CA LYS A 379 -2.37 7.61 18.58
C LYS A 379 -3.77 7.95 19.12
N GLY A 380 -4.72 7.02 18.98
CA GLY A 380 -6.10 7.23 19.39
C GLY A 380 -6.94 5.95 19.42
N LYS A 381 -8.27 6.10 19.46
CA LYS A 381 -9.19 4.95 19.28
C LYS A 381 -9.09 4.39 17.86
N VAL A 382 -8.92 5.28 16.89
CA VAL A 382 -8.47 5.00 15.54
C VAL A 382 -7.21 5.84 15.37
N ASP A 383 -6.07 5.19 15.15
CA ASP A 383 -4.83 5.94 14.92
C ASP A 383 -4.93 6.62 13.56
N LEU A 384 -4.52 7.89 13.48
CA LEU A 384 -4.49 8.63 12.20
C LEU A 384 -3.04 8.74 11.72
N ILE A 385 -2.80 8.31 10.49
CA ILE A 385 -1.47 8.26 9.88
C ILE A 385 -1.46 9.19 8.66
N THR A 386 -0.53 10.15 8.60
CA THR A 386 -0.42 11.09 7.48
C THR A 386 1.03 11.43 7.15
N ASP A 387 1.30 11.59 5.86
CA ASP A 387 2.55 12.15 5.30
C ASP A 387 2.39 13.62 4.86
N GLY A 388 1.22 14.21 5.11
CA GLY A 388 0.85 15.56 4.68
C GLY A 388 0.17 15.61 3.30
N GLN A 389 0.10 14.51 2.57
CA GLN A 389 -0.63 14.38 1.30
C GLN A 389 -1.88 13.52 1.43
N ILE A 390 -1.82 12.46 2.23
CA ILE A 390 -2.95 11.56 2.49
C ILE A 390 -3.10 11.29 3.98
N VAL A 391 -4.32 10.94 4.41
CA VAL A 391 -4.59 10.44 5.77
C VAL A 391 -5.16 9.04 5.67
N ARG A 392 -4.66 8.16 6.53
CA ARG A 392 -5.17 6.81 6.74
C ARG A 392 -5.52 6.60 8.20
N GLY A 393 -6.41 5.65 8.47
CA GLY A 393 -6.82 5.27 9.82
C GLY A 393 -6.40 3.84 10.13
N ASN A 394 -5.94 3.54 11.34
CA ASN A 394 -5.84 2.17 11.84
C ASN A 394 -6.88 1.96 12.93
N ALA A 395 -7.88 1.10 12.66
CA ALA A 395 -8.94 0.78 13.60
C ALA A 395 -8.72 -0.57 14.32
N THR A 396 -7.57 -1.20 14.11
CA THR A 396 -7.20 -2.43 14.82
C THR A 396 -6.84 -2.13 16.28
N GLY A 397 -6.81 -3.17 17.11
CA GLY A 397 -6.54 -3.06 18.54
C GLY A 397 -7.76 -3.38 19.40
N ASN A 398 -7.58 -3.30 20.71
CA ASN A 398 -8.64 -3.56 21.69
C ASN A 398 -8.38 -2.76 22.97
N ALA A 399 -9.34 -2.79 23.91
CA ALA A 399 -9.26 -2.05 25.16
C ALA A 399 -8.03 -2.40 26.03
N GLY A 400 -7.42 -3.58 25.84
CA GLY A 400 -6.19 -3.97 26.54
C GLY A 400 -4.96 -3.15 26.14
N MET A 401 -5.03 -2.36 25.06
CA MET A 401 -3.92 -1.52 24.61
C MET A 401 -3.75 -0.23 25.44
N THR A 402 -4.62 0.04 26.41
CA THR A 402 -4.51 1.22 27.30
C THR A 402 -3.45 1.08 28.39
N VAL A 403 -2.70 -0.04 28.43
CA VAL A 403 -1.67 -0.31 29.43
C VAL A 403 -0.37 0.43 29.06
N GLY A 404 0.34 0.94 30.08
CA GLY A 404 1.67 1.54 29.87
C GLY A 404 2.63 0.56 29.17
N GLY A 405 3.45 1.08 28.24
CA GLY A 405 4.36 0.29 27.44
C GLY A 405 3.86 -0.07 26.04
N THR A 406 2.56 0.05 25.74
CA THR A 406 2.03 -0.22 24.39
C THR A 406 2.51 0.81 23.38
N GLY A 407 2.61 2.08 23.79
CA GLY A 407 3.21 3.14 23.00
C GLY A 407 4.70 2.91 22.77
N ASP A 408 5.44 2.38 23.76
CA ASP A 408 6.86 2.08 23.60
C ASP A 408 7.11 0.92 22.61
N VAL A 409 6.16 -0.01 22.49
CA VAL A 409 6.23 -1.13 21.53
C VAL A 409 5.88 -0.70 20.10
N LEU A 410 5.02 0.30 19.94
CA LEU A 410 4.61 0.84 18.63
C LEU A 410 5.76 1.64 17.99
#